data_AF-A0A3M1Z4D9-F1
#
_entry.id   AF-A0A3M1Z4D9-F1
#
_cell.length_a   1.000
_cell.length_b   1.000
_cell.length_c   1.000
_cell.angle_alpha   90.00
_cell.angle_beta   90.00
_cell.angle_gamma   90.00
#
_symmetry.space_group_name_H-M   'P 1'
#
loop_
_entity.id
_entity.type
_entity.pdbx_description
1 polymer ?
#
loop_
_entity_poly.entity_id
_entity_poly.type
_entity_poly.pdbx_seq_one_letter_code
_entity_poly.pdbx_strand_id
1 'polypeptide(L)' 'LPCDISATDRYFNPDITEPPFVLAEDSTLPVPDGTGIGVEIQRDRLEEAVQRWQQYNPYQNN' A
#
# COMPACT_ATOMS: atom_id res chain seq x y z
N LEU A 1 9.06 -14.63 15.35
CA LEU A 1 9.08 -13.16 15.54
C LEU A 1 7.98 -12.61 14.66
N PRO A 2 6.99 -11.85 15.15
CA PRO A 2 6.13 -11.13 14.24
C PRO A 2 6.97 -9.96 13.72
N CYS A 3 7.30 -10.00 12.43
CA CYS A 3 7.89 -8.86 11.74
C CYS A 3 6.84 -7.73 11.70
N ASP A 4 7.27 -6.48 11.78
CA ASP A 4 6.41 -5.28 11.74
C ASP A 4 5.88 -5.04 10.31
N ILE A 5 5.03 -5.96 9.85
CA ILE A 5 4.36 -5.97 8.55
C ILE A 5 2.92 -6.46 8.75
N SER A 6 1.99 -5.99 7.93
CA SER A 6 0.59 -6.41 7.97
C SER A 6 -0.01 -6.49 6.57
N ALA A 7 -1.18 -7.10 6.46
CA ALA A 7 -2.03 -6.88 5.30
C ALA A 7 -2.31 -5.37 5.13
N THR A 8 -2.44 -4.93 3.88
CA THR A 8 -2.58 -3.50 3.58
C THR A 8 -3.90 -2.93 4.12
N ASP A 9 -4.98 -3.71 4.01
CA ASP A 9 -6.34 -3.34 4.41
C ASP A 9 -6.49 -2.99 5.90
N ARG A 10 -5.53 -3.39 6.73
CA ARG A 10 -5.44 -2.99 8.13
C ARG A 10 -5.33 -1.48 8.31
N TYR A 11 -4.68 -0.78 7.38
CA TYR A 11 -4.40 0.66 7.51
C TYR A 11 -4.81 1.48 6.29
N PHE A 12 -4.84 0.89 5.10
CA PHE A 12 -5.09 1.60 3.85
C PHE A 12 -6.22 0.96 3.07
N ASN A 13 -7.17 1.80 2.66
CA ASN A 13 -8.23 1.43 1.74
C ASN A 13 -8.54 2.64 0.83
N PRO A 14 -8.24 2.58 -0.48
CA PRO A 14 -7.64 1.45 -1.19
C PRO A 14 -6.10 1.37 -1.03
N ASP A 15 -5.51 0.19 -1.35
CA ASP A 15 -4.07 0.01 -1.60
C ASP A 15 -3.71 0.63 -2.96
N ILE A 16 -2.52 1.22 -3.09
CA ILE A 16 -1.99 1.75 -4.36
C ILE A 16 -1.23 0.70 -5.19
N THR A 17 -1.11 -0.54 -4.71
CA THR A 17 -0.44 -1.65 -5.39
C THR A 17 -1.43 -2.74 -5.82
N GLU A 18 -1.04 -3.52 -6.84
CA GLU A 18 -1.76 -4.72 -7.28
C GLU A 18 -0.74 -5.83 -7.61
N PRO A 19 -0.91 -7.06 -7.07
CA PRO A 19 -1.93 -7.44 -6.09
C PRO A 19 -1.72 -6.77 -4.71
N PRO A 20 -2.79 -6.53 -3.93
CA PRO A 20 -2.65 -6.05 -2.56
C PRO A 20 -2.07 -7.15 -1.65
N PHE A 21 -1.43 -6.74 -0.56
CA PHE A 21 -0.95 -7.68 0.46
C PHE A 21 -2.10 -8.16 1.35
N VAL A 22 -2.40 -9.44 1.27
CA VAL A 22 -3.48 -10.10 2.03
C VAL A 22 -2.89 -11.14 2.98
N LEU A 23 -3.41 -11.19 4.21
CA LEU A 23 -3.01 -12.17 5.19
C LEU A 23 -3.57 -13.55 4.84
N ALA A 24 -2.70 -14.55 4.77
CA ALA A 24 -3.12 -15.94 4.66
C ALA A 24 -3.73 -16.45 5.98
N GLU A 25 -4.43 -17.58 5.93
CA GLU A 25 -5.11 -18.19 7.09
C GLU A 25 -4.15 -18.49 8.26
N ASP A 26 -2.87 -18.74 7.96
CA ASP A 26 -1.82 -19.02 8.94
C ASP A 26 -1.14 -17.75 9.50
N SER A 27 -1.73 -16.58 9.25
CA SER A 27 -1.21 -15.28 9.67
C SER A 27 0.13 -14.91 9.04
N THR A 28 0.42 -15.42 7.84
CA THR A 28 1.58 -15.04 7.05
C THR A 28 1.19 -14.14 5.87
N LEU A 29 2.17 -13.41 5.33
CA LEU A 29 2.03 -12.71 4.05
C LEU A 29 2.78 -13.51 2.98
N PRO A 30 2.11 -13.93 1.90
CA PRO A 30 2.80 -14.58 0.78
C PRO A 30 3.76 -13.58 0.13
N VAL A 31 4.96 -14.06 -0.22
CA VAL A 31 5.91 -13.26 -0.99
C VAL A 31 5.44 -13.20 -2.44
N PRO A 32 5.28 -12.01 -3.05
CA PRO A 32 4.92 -11.89 -4.46
C PRO A 32 5.97 -12.55 -5.37
N ASP A 33 5.52 -13.18 -6.45
CA ASP A 33 6.35 -13.93 -7.41
C ASP A 33 6.66 -13.14 -8.70
N GLY A 34 6.12 -11.92 -8.82
CA GLY A 34 6.37 -11.02 -9.93
C GLY A 34 7.82 -10.51 -9.97
N THR A 35 8.20 -9.93 -11.11
CA THR A 35 9.56 -9.39 -11.29
C THR A 35 9.79 -8.16 -10.40
N GLY A 36 11.02 -7.99 -9.91
CA GLY A 36 11.40 -6.82 -9.11
C GLY A 36 10.76 -6.86 -7.73
N ILE A 37 9.95 -5.83 -7.41
CA ILE A 37 9.20 -5.78 -6.13
C ILE A 37 7.93 -6.64 -6.14
N GLY A 38 7.58 -7.23 -7.29
CA GLY A 38 6.50 -8.19 -7.41
C GLY A 38 5.07 -7.63 -7.39
N VAL A 39 4.92 -6.31 -7.51
CA VAL A 39 3.62 -5.62 -7.60
C VAL A 39 3.66 -4.51 -8.64
N GLU A 40 2.49 -4.16 -9.17
CA GLU A 40 2.30 -3.01 -10.06
C GLU A 40 1.68 -1.82 -9.30
N ILE A 41 2.06 -0.60 -9.69
CA ILE A 41 1.50 0.62 -9.10
C ILE A 41 0.19 0.97 -9.82
N GLN A 42 -0.89 1.07 -9.05
CA GLN A 42 -2.20 1.53 -9.51
C GLN A 42 -2.18 3.06 -9.61
N ARG A 43 -1.90 3.57 -10.82
CA ARG A 43 -1.64 5.00 -11.09
C ARG A 43 -2.79 5.90 -10.66
N ASP A 44 -4.03 5.52 -10.96
CA ASP A 44 -5.22 6.31 -10.59
C ASP A 44 -5.33 6.47 -9.08
N ARG A 45 -5.13 5.38 -8.32
CA ARG A 45 -5.18 5.39 -6.84
C ARG A 45 -4.04 6.22 -6.24
N LEU A 46 -2.86 6.19 -6.87
CA LEU A 46 -1.72 7.02 -6.46
C LEU A 46 -2.03 8.50 -6.70
N GLU A 47 -2.62 8.86 -7.84
CA GLU A 47 -2.98 10.25 -8.16
C GLU A 47 -4.02 10.81 -7.17
N GLU A 48 -5.02 10.02 -6.81
CA GLU A 48 -5.98 10.38 -5.75
C GLU A 48 -5.28 10.61 -4.39
N ALA A 49 -4.36 9.72 -4.01
CA ALA A 49 -3.60 9.85 -2.77
C ALA A 49 -2.72 11.12 -2.75
N VAL A 50 -2.12 11.49 -3.88
CA VAL A 50 -1.34 12.72 -4.04
C VAL A 50 -2.24 13.96 -3.90
N GLN A 51 -3.41 13.98 -4.54
CA GLN A 51 -4.37 15.08 -4.41
C GLN A 51 -4.82 15.25 -2.96
N ARG A 52 -5.13 14.14 -2.29
CA ARG A 52 -5.48 14.14 -0.85
C ARG A 52 -4.34 14.70 0.00
N TRP A 53 -3.10 14.28 -0.25
CA TRP A 53 -1.93 14.84 0.45
C TRP A 53 -1.83 16.36 0.23
N GLN A 54 -1.95 16.83 -1.01
CA GLN A 54 -1.90 18.26 -1.31
C GLN A 54 -3.00 19.05 -0.58
N GLN A 55 -4.19 18.50 -0.40
CA GLN A 55 -5.26 19.18 0.32
C GLN A 55 -4.97 19.35 1.82
N TYR A 56 -4.30 18.38 2.44
CA TYR A 56 -4.13 18.32 3.90
C TYR A 56 -2.70 18.56 4.38
N ASN A 57 -1.72 18.72 3.48
CA ASN A 57 -0.32 18.87 3.83
C ASN A 57 -0.10 20.18 4.63
N PRO A 58 0.29 20.12 5.91
CA PRO A 58 0.48 21.31 6.74
C PRO A 58 1.74 22.12 6.36
N TYR A 59 2.59 21.60 5.48
CA TYR A 59 3.87 22.19 5.11
C TYR A 59 3.86 23.02 3.81
N GLN A 60 2.69 23.36 3.26
CA GLN A 60 2.62 24.01 1.94
C GLN A 60 3.13 25.46 1.87
N ASN A 61 3.35 26.13 3.01
CA ASN A 61 3.70 27.55 3.05
C ASN A 61 5.02 27.86 3.77
N ASN A 62 6.03 27.01 3.63
CA ASN A 62 7.37 27.26 4.20
C ASN A 62 8.40 27.57 3.11
#